data_AF-A0AAP3AKU1-F1
#
_entry.id   AF-A0AAP3AKU1-F1
#
_cell.length_a   1.000
_cell.length_b   1.000
_cell.length_c   1.000
_cell.angle_alpha   90.00
_cell.angle_beta   90.00
_cell.angle_gamma   90.00
#
_symmetry.space_group_name_H-M   'P 1'
#
loop_
_entity.id
_entity.type
_entity.pdbx_description
1 polymer ?
#
loop_
_entity_poly.entity_id
_entity_poly.type
_entity_poly.pdbx_seq_one_letter_code
_entity_poly.pdbx_strand_id
1 'polypeptide(L)'
;MKKSIQFVLLFVSFVVFSQTTRFIYDFKYKTDSTATSYQSESMVLELNNDEIQFYEQKAIRIDSLNALNNNGSSSYTFEFAKIKRKLSTSTNKNYYFLRG
;
A
#
# COMPACT_ATOMS: atom_id res chain seq x y z
N MET A 1 -5.45 -2.35 42.32
CA MET A 1 -4.38 -1.42 41.88
C MET A 1 -3.28 -2.14 41.09
N LYS A 2 -2.48 -3.06 41.66
CA LYS A 2 -1.43 -3.78 40.92
C LYS A 2 -1.94 -4.57 39.70
N LYS A 3 -3.06 -5.28 39.83
CA LYS A 3 -3.70 -6.02 38.72
C LYS A 3 -4.23 -5.08 37.61
N SER A 4 -4.79 -3.93 38.01
CA SER A 4 -5.29 -2.91 37.08
C SER A 4 -4.16 -2.33 36.21
N ILE A 5 -2.98 -2.10 36.80
CA ILE A 5 -1.78 -1.64 36.07
C ILE A 5 -1.30 -2.70 35.07
N GLN A 6 -1.34 -3.99 35.43
CA GLN A 6 -1.00 -5.08 34.51
C GLN A 6 -1.95 -5.14 33.31
N PHE A 7 -3.26 -4.95 33.53
CA PHE A 7 -4.22 -4.85 32.43
C PHE A 7 -3.97 -3.64 31.53
N VAL A 8 -3.65 -2.48 32.10
CA VAL A 8 -3.33 -1.27 31.32
C VAL A 8 -2.07 -1.48 30.46
N LEU A 9 -1.01 -2.07 31.03
CA LEU A 9 0.22 -2.39 30.28
C LEU A 9 -0.05 -3.38 29.14
N LEU A 10 -0.90 -4.38 29.38
CA LEU A 10 -1.32 -5.34 28.36
C LEU A 10 -2.04 -4.62 27.20
N PHE A 11 -2.97 -3.71 27.50
CA PHE A 11 -3.70 -2.95 26.49
C PHE A 11 -2.82 -1.99 25.69
N VAL A 12 -1.88 -1.29 26.33
CA VAL A 12 -0.96 -0.37 25.63
C VAL A 12 -0.07 -1.12 24.62
N SER A 13 0.31 -2.35 24.92
CA SER A 13 1.10 -3.20 24.02
C SER A 13 0.40 -3.45 22.68
N PHE A 14 -0.92 -3.63 22.67
CA PHE A 14 -1.66 -3.89 21.43
C PHE A 14 -1.76 -2.66 20.51
N VAL A 15 -1.68 -1.45 21.05
CA VAL A 15 -1.86 -0.21 20.28
C VAL A 15 -0.53 0.25 19.65
N VAL A 16 0.60 -0.03 20.29
CA VAL A 16 1.91 0.51 19.86
C VAL A 16 2.55 -0.28 18.71
N PHE A 17 2.30 -1.59 18.59
CA PHE A 17 3.07 -2.46 17.69
C PHE A 17 2.41 -2.81 16.34
N SER A 18 1.26 -2.22 15.96
CA SER A 18 0.53 -2.68 14.78
C SER A 18 -0.23 -1.59 13.99
N GLN A 19 0.29 -0.36 13.94
CA GLN A 19 -0.37 0.70 13.19
C GLN A 19 0.14 0.78 11.73
N THR A 20 -0.62 0.21 10.80
CA THR A 20 -0.49 0.53 9.38
C THR A 20 -1.05 1.93 9.13
N THR A 21 -0.21 2.84 8.65
CA THR A 21 -0.64 4.20 8.30
C THR A 21 -0.74 4.33 6.78
N ARG A 22 -1.87 4.82 6.29
CA ARG A 22 -2.13 4.97 4.86
C ARG A 22 -2.37 6.43 4.48
N PHE A 23 -1.57 6.95 3.56
CA PHE A 23 -1.76 8.25 2.94
C PHE A 23 -2.31 8.03 1.53
N ILE A 24 -3.46 8.63 1.25
CA ILE A 24 -4.05 8.68 -0.08
C ILE A 24 -3.74 10.04 -0.67
N TYR A 25 -3.21 10.09 -1.89
CA TYR A 25 -2.79 11.32 -2.53
C TYR A 25 -3.01 11.28 -4.04
N ASP A 26 -3.23 12.45 -4.64
CA ASP A 26 -3.31 12.61 -6.08
C ASP A 26 -1.90 12.72 -6.68
N PHE A 27 -1.50 11.70 -7.42
CA PHE A 27 -0.23 11.69 -8.14
C PHE A 27 -0.41 12.32 -9.52
N LYS A 28 0.06 13.57 -9.66
CA LYS A 28 0.00 14.32 -10.93
C LYS A 28 1.29 14.14 -11.73
N TYR A 29 1.17 13.67 -12.95
CA TYR A 29 2.32 13.37 -13.81
C TYR A 29 2.07 13.78 -15.27
N LYS A 30 3.16 13.95 -16.02
CA LYS A 30 3.14 14.09 -17.47
C LYS A 30 3.61 12.78 -18.08
N THR A 31 2.92 12.29 -19.10
CA THR A 31 3.25 11.02 -19.77
C THR A 31 4.60 11.08 -20.47
N ASP A 32 4.98 12.26 -20.94
CA ASP A 32 6.26 12.53 -21.58
C ASP A 32 6.66 14.01 -21.37
N SER A 33 7.89 14.35 -21.75
CA SER A 33 8.43 15.70 -21.59
C SER A 33 7.76 16.76 -22.48
N THR A 34 7.06 16.36 -23.54
CA THR A 34 6.37 17.24 -24.48
C THR A 34 4.91 17.48 -24.12
N ALA A 35 4.35 16.70 -23.19
CA ALA A 35 2.97 16.80 -22.76
C ALA A 35 2.66 18.17 -22.14
N THR A 36 1.56 18.77 -22.59
CA THR A 36 1.08 20.07 -22.12
C THR A 36 0.09 19.93 -20.96
N SER A 37 -0.62 18.81 -20.88
CA SER A 37 -1.56 18.47 -19.81
C SER A 37 -0.95 17.51 -18.78
N TYR A 38 -1.50 17.54 -17.56
CA TYR A 38 -1.18 16.59 -16.51
C TYR A 38 -2.25 15.50 -16.47
N GLN A 39 -1.81 14.26 -16.27
CA GLN A 39 -2.66 13.17 -15.80
C GLN A 39 -2.60 13.10 -14.28
N SER A 40 -3.61 12.51 -13.66
CA SER A 40 -3.68 12.35 -12.21
C SER A 40 -4.18 10.95 -11.88
N GLU A 41 -3.47 10.25 -11.00
CA GLU A 41 -3.87 8.93 -10.51
C GLU A 41 -3.96 8.96 -8.97
N SER A 42 -5.00 8.35 -8.41
CA SER A 42 -5.15 8.22 -6.95
C SER A 42 -4.20 7.14 -6.44
N MET A 43 -3.21 7.55 -5.67
CA MET A 43 -2.14 6.68 -5.17
C MET A 43 -2.21 6.52 -3.65
N VAL A 44 -1.60 5.44 -3.20
CA VAL A 44 -1.51 5.07 -1.80
C VAL A 44 -0.04 4.93 -1.40
N LEU A 45 0.33 5.62 -0.32
CA LEU A 45 1.54 5.38 0.45
C LEU A 45 1.14 4.69 1.75
N GLU A 46 1.56 3.44 1.90
CA GLU A 46 1.29 2.65 3.09
C GLU A 46 2.59 2.43 3.87
N LEU A 47 2.58 2.86 5.13
CA LEU A 47 3.67 2.68 6.10
C LEU A 47 3.28 1.55 7.06
N ASN A 48 4.08 0.49 7.05
CA ASN A 48 4.07 -0.58 8.05
C ASN A 48 5.39 -0.54 8.85
N ASN A 49 5.45 -1.28 9.95
CA ASN A 49 6.64 -1.30 10.82
C ASN A 49 7.91 -1.82 10.13
N ASP A 50 7.77 -2.64 9.08
CA ASP A 50 8.89 -3.28 8.38
C ASP A 50 9.06 -2.81 6.93
N GLU A 51 8.02 -2.20 6.36
CA GLU A 51 7.92 -1.96 4.93
C GLU A 51 7.11 -0.72 4.57
N ILE A 52 7.45 -0.17 3.42
CA ILE A 52 6.71 0.91 2.76
C ILE A 52 6.20 0.38 1.43
N GLN A 53 4.92 0.58 1.15
CA GLN A 53 4.31 0.23 -0.12
C GLN A 53 3.78 1.47 -0.85
N PHE A 54 3.93 1.45 -2.18
CA PHE A 54 3.40 2.46 -3.09
C PHE A 54 2.59 1.75 -4.19
N TYR A 55 1.31 2.09 -4.31
CA TYR A 55 0.42 1.45 -5.26
C TYR A 55 -0.80 2.33 -5.57
N GLU A 56 -1.48 2.05 -6.67
CA GLU A 56 -2.72 2.74 -7.05
C GLU A 56 -3.86 2.37 -6.10
N GLN A 57 -4.66 3.35 -5.68
CA GLN A 57 -5.76 3.13 -4.73
C GLN A 57 -6.76 2.06 -5.23
N LYS A 58 -6.96 1.97 -6.54
CA LYS A 58 -7.85 0.97 -7.15
C LYS A 58 -7.41 -0.47 -6.90
N ALA A 59 -6.14 -0.71 -6.58
CA ALA A 59 -5.63 -2.02 -6.17
C ALA A 59 -6.35 -2.55 -4.92
N ILE A 60 -6.74 -1.68 -3.96
CA ILE A 60 -7.48 -2.08 -2.75
C ILE A 60 -8.84 -2.68 -3.12
N ARG A 61 -9.52 -2.05 -4.09
CA ARG A 61 -10.82 -2.52 -4.56
C ARG A 61 -10.69 -3.86 -5.29
N ILE A 62 -9.69 -3.96 -6.16
CA ILE A 62 -9.41 -5.19 -6.91
C ILE A 62 -9.07 -6.34 -5.96
N ASP A 63 -8.20 -6.12 -4.97
CA ASP A 63 -7.87 -7.12 -3.95
C ASP A 63 -9.11 -7.60 -3.18
N SER A 64 -10.02 -6.66 -2.83
CA SER A 64 -11.29 -7.00 -2.18
C SER A 64 -12.19 -7.87 -3.08
N LEU A 65 -12.31 -7.54 -4.37
CA LEU A 65 -13.08 -8.33 -5.33
C LEU A 65 -12.46 -9.72 -5.57
N ASN A 66 -11.13 -9.80 -5.61
CA ASN A 66 -10.43 -11.07 -5.78
C ASN A 66 -10.64 -11.98 -4.57
N ALA A 67 -10.57 -11.43 -3.35
CA ALA A 67 -10.81 -12.17 -2.12
C ALA A 67 -12.23 -12.77 -2.07
N LEU A 68 -13.22 -12.05 -2.61
CA LEU A 68 -14.61 -12.53 -2.69
C LEU A 68 -14.80 -13.62 -3.76
N ASN A 69 -14.11 -13.51 -4.89
CA ASN A 69 -14.35 -14.37 -6.05
C ASN A 69 -13.63 -15.73 -5.99
N ASN A 70 -12.75 -15.99 -5.01
CA ASN A 70 -11.94 -17.22 -4.85
C ASN A 70 -11.15 -17.68 -6.10
N ASN A 71 -11.18 -16.91 -7.18
CA ASN A 71 -10.45 -17.16 -8.40
C ASN A 71 -9.06 -16.55 -8.20
N GLY A 72 -8.05 -17.39 -8.02
CA GLY A 72 -6.65 -16.99 -7.80
C GLY A 72 -5.99 -16.23 -8.96
N SER A 73 -6.77 -15.80 -9.95
CA SER A 73 -6.35 -15.01 -11.10
C SER A 73 -7.01 -13.63 -11.04
N SER A 74 -6.22 -12.60 -10.77
CA SER A 74 -6.62 -11.21 -10.98
C SER A 74 -5.92 -10.67 -12.22
N SER A 75 -6.72 -10.15 -13.16
CA SER A 75 -6.20 -9.50 -14.36
C SER A 75 -6.64 -8.06 -14.30
N TYR A 76 -5.77 -7.20 -13.76
CA TYR A 76 -5.96 -5.77 -13.85
C TYR A 76 -4.62 -5.11 -14.21
N THR A 77 -4.65 -4.26 -15.24
CA THR A 77 -3.46 -3.51 -15.66
C THR A 77 -3.41 -2.22 -14.85
N PHE A 78 -2.41 -2.12 -13.98
CA PHE A 78 -2.03 -0.87 -13.33
C PHE A 78 -1.14 -0.07 -14.28
N GLU A 79 -1.29 1.26 -14.30
CA GLU A 79 -0.38 2.15 -15.05
C GLU A 79 1.00 2.18 -14.39
N PHE A 80 1.01 2.12 -13.06
CA PHE A 80 2.19 2.11 -12.23
C PHE A 80 2.42 0.74 -11.60
N ALA A 81 3.68 0.31 -11.57
CA ALA A 81 4.06 -0.87 -10.83
C ALA A 81 3.82 -0.67 -9.33
N LYS A 82 3.31 -1.70 -8.66
CA LYS A 82 3.29 -1.71 -7.19
C LYS A 82 4.74 -1.84 -6.70
N ILE A 83 5.16 -0.92 -5.85
CA ILE A 83 6.51 -0.89 -5.27
C ILE A 83 6.42 -1.23 -3.79
N LYS A 84 7.31 -2.11 -3.33
CA LYS A 84 7.47 -2.48 -1.93
C LYS A 84 8.92 -2.32 -1.52
N ARG A 85 9.18 -1.49 -0.52
CA ARG A 85 10.51 -1.20 0.02
C ARG A 85 10.61 -1.71 1.46
N LYS A 86 11.71 -2.39 1.78
CA LYS A 86 12.02 -2.77 3.17
C LYS A 86 12.67 -1.60 3.90
N LEU A 87 12.17 -1.27 5.10
CA LEU A 87 12.71 -0.18 5.92
C LEU A 87 14.18 -0.41 6.27
N SER A 88 14.93 0.67 6.41
CA SER A 88 16.37 0.66 6.73
C SER A 88 17.26 -0.09 5.71
N THR A 89 16.75 -0.35 4.51
CA THR A 89 17.52 -0.95 3.41
C THR A 89 17.33 -0.16 2.11
N SER A 90 18.17 -0.47 1.12
CA SER A 90 18.03 -0.07 -0.28
C SER A 90 17.32 -1.15 -1.13
N THR A 91 16.76 -2.18 -0.51
CA THR A 91 16.11 -3.29 -1.21
C THR A 91 14.66 -2.97 -1.54
N ASN A 92 14.32 -3.08 -2.82
CA ASN A 92 12.97 -2.83 -3.35
C ASN A 92 12.49 -4.03 -4.15
N LYS A 93 11.18 -4.28 -4.14
CA LYS A 93 10.48 -5.23 -4.99
C LYS A 93 9.45 -4.47 -5.81
N ASN A 94 9.49 -4.66 -7.12
CA ASN A 94 8.52 -4.09 -8.05
C ASN A 94 7.68 -5.21 -8.64
N TYR A 95 6.38 -5.01 -8.71
CA TYR A 95 5.44 -5.96 -9.28
C TYR A 95 4.89 -5.38 -10.58
N TYR A 96 5.15 -6.08 -11.68
CA TYR A 96 4.64 -5.75 -13.01
C TYR A 96 3.65 -6.83 -13.44
N PHE A 97 2.54 -6.41 -14.04
CA PHE A 97 1.67 -7.35 -14.72
C PHE A 97 2.31 -7.71 -16.08
N LEU A 98 2.62 -9.00 -16.28
CA LEU A 98 3.08 -9.49 -17.58
C LEU A 98 1.86 -9.60 -18.50
N ARG A 99 1.80 -8.75 -19.54
CA ARG A 99 0.82 -8.93 -20.62
C ARG A 99 1.22 -10.18 -21.41
N GLY A 100 0.37 -11.20 -21.36
CA GLY A 100 0.40 -12.36 -22.27
C GLY A 100 -0.54 -12.13 -23.44
#